data_AF-A0AA95S149-F1
#
_entry.id   AF-A0AA95S149-F1
#
_cell.length_a   1.000
_cell.length_b   1.000
_cell.length_c   1.000
_cell.angle_alpha   90.00
_cell.angle_beta   90.00
_cell.angle_gamma   90.00
#
_symmetry.space_group_name_H-M   'P 1'
#
loop_
_entity.id
_entity.type
_entity.pdbx_description
1 polymer ?
#
loop_
_entity_poly.entity_id
_entity_poly.type
_entity_poly.pdbx_seq_one_letter_code
_entity_poly.pdbx_strand_id
1 'polypeptide(L)'
;MYKLQICNAQTQEILREKTYKKPDLILSLLESGAKGQECFLFDEERRTLKGDYVSHSVYMEADTKVYKAVFKVKLSEIQARISK
;
A
#
# COMPACT_ATOMS: atom_id res chain seq x y z
N MET A 1 -6.46 -12.29 11.83
CA MET A 1 -5.76 -10.99 11.67
C MET A 1 -5.69 -10.65 10.20
N TYR A 2 -5.50 -9.37 9.84
CA TYR A 2 -5.38 -8.94 8.45
C TYR A 2 -4.08 -8.17 8.25
N LYS A 3 -3.32 -8.48 7.20
CA LYS A 3 -2.05 -7.82 6.89
C LYS A 3 -2.16 -7.18 5.51
N LEU A 4 -1.73 -5.93 5.39
CA LEU A 4 -1.57 -5.25 4.10
C LEU A 4 -0.07 -5.13 3.83
N GLN A 5 0.33 -5.60 2.65
CA GLN A 5 1.65 -5.38 2.08
C GLN A 5 1.50 -4.50 0.84
N ILE A 6 2.19 -3.38 0.83
CA ILE A 6 2.25 -2.47 -0.32
C ILE A 6 3.59 -2.71 -1.00
N CYS A 7 3.54 -3.14 -2.26
CA CYS A 7 4.71 -3.53 -3.03
C CYS A 7 4.92 -2.60 -4.22
N ASN A 8 6.18 -2.34 -4.53
CA ASN A 8 6.56 -1.67 -5.77
C ASN A 8 6.40 -2.63 -6.95
N ALA A 9 5.65 -2.22 -7.98
CA ALA A 9 5.43 -3.02 -9.18
C ALA A 9 6.73 -3.33 -9.95
N GLN A 10 7.71 -2.41 -9.91
CA GLN A 10 8.96 -2.54 -10.66
C GLN A 10 10.00 -3.40 -9.94
N THR A 11 10.22 -3.17 -8.65
CA THR A 11 11.27 -3.86 -7.87
C THR A 11 10.75 -5.06 -7.10
N GLN A 12 9.42 -5.22 -6.98
CA GLN A 12 8.75 -6.19 -6.10
C GLN A 12 9.06 -6.02 -4.61
N GLU A 13 9.76 -4.96 -4.23
CA GLU A 13 10.07 -4.64 -2.84
C GLU A 13 8.82 -4.24 -2.07
N ILE A 14 8.75 -4.65 -0.80
CA ILE A 14 7.69 -4.23 0.12
C ILE A 14 8.05 -2.81 0.59
N LEU A 15 7.29 -1.82 0.14
CA LEU A 15 7.43 -0.43 0.55
C LEU A 15 6.88 -0.20 1.95
N ARG A 16 5.86 -0.97 2.32
CA ARG A 16 5.21 -0.89 3.62
C ARG A 16 4.45 -2.17 3.95
N GLU A 17 4.57 -2.59 5.20
CA GLU A 17 3.73 -3.63 5.77
C GLU A 17 3.00 -3.08 7.00
N LYS A 18 1.71 -3.43 7.14
CA LYS A 18 0.94 -3.09 8.35
C LYS A 18 -0.12 -4.14 8.65
N THR A 19 -0.27 -4.46 9.93
CA THR A 19 -1.29 -5.38 10.43
C THR A 19 -2.49 -4.61 10.99
N TYR A 20 -3.68 -5.13 10.74
CA TYR A 20 -4.97 -4.56 11.11
C TYR A 20 -5.85 -5.61 11.79
N LYS A 21 -6.65 -5.15 12.77
CA LYS A 21 -7.66 -5.99 13.43
C LYS A 21 -8.88 -6.26 12.55
N LYS A 22 -9.23 -5.30 11.67
CA LYS A 22 -10.36 -5.38 10.74
C LYS A 22 -9.88 -5.10 9.30
N PRO A 23 -10.52 -5.67 8.27
CA PRO A 23 -10.07 -5.53 6.90
C PRO A 23 -10.60 -4.27 6.20
N ASP A 24 -11.55 -3.54 6.81
CA ASP A 24 -12.31 -2.47 6.14
C ASP A 24 -11.40 -1.40 5.51
N LEU A 25 -10.36 -0.97 6.22
CA LEU A 25 -9.38 0.01 5.70
C LEU A 25 -8.57 -0.53 4.53
N ILE A 26 -8.25 -1.83 4.55
CA ILE A 26 -7.52 -2.49 3.48
C ILE A 26 -8.42 -2.58 2.24
N LEU A 27 -9.66 -3.03 2.43
CA LEU A 27 -10.64 -3.18 1.35
C LEU A 27 -10.97 -1.83 0.72
N SER A 28 -11.18 -0.78 1.52
CA SER A 28 -11.41 0.57 1.02
C SER A 28 -10.24 1.09 0.20
N LEU A 29 -8.99 0.88 0.65
CA LEU A 29 -7.80 1.25 -0.13
C LEU A 29 -7.75 0.52 -1.48
N LEU A 30 -7.99 -0.78 -1.49
CA LEU A 30 -7.97 -1.61 -2.70
C LEU A 30 -9.07 -1.20 -3.68
N GLU A 31 -10.27 -0.92 -3.18
CA GLU A 31 -11.40 -0.46 -3.99
C GLU A 31 -11.12 0.91 -4.60
N SER A 32 -10.63 1.85 -3.80
CA SER A 32 -10.20 3.18 -4.27
C SER A 32 -9.15 3.08 -5.37
N GLY A 33 -8.10 2.27 -5.15
CA GLY A 33 -7.06 2.04 -6.15
C GLY A 33 -7.61 1.42 -7.44
N ALA A 34 -8.47 0.41 -7.34
CA ALA A 34 -9.09 -0.24 -8.49
C ALA A 34 -10.02 0.70 -9.29
N LYS A 35 -10.60 1.71 -8.64
CA LYS A 35 -11.37 2.78 -9.28
C LYS A 35 -10.49 3.86 -9.93
N GLY A 36 -9.17 3.70 -9.91
CA GLY A 36 -8.22 4.67 -10.48
C GLY A 36 -8.05 5.93 -9.62
N GLN A 37 -8.43 5.88 -8.35
CA GLN A 37 -8.18 7.01 -7.45
C GLN A 37 -6.69 7.15 -7.18
N GLU A 38 -6.25 8.41 -7.12
CA GLU A 38 -4.86 8.74 -6.90
C GLU A 38 -4.44 8.37 -5.47
N CYS A 39 -3.46 7.48 -5.33
CA CYS A 39 -3.02 6.99 -4.02
C CYS A 39 -1.68 7.63 -3.63
N PHE A 40 -1.63 8.19 -2.43
CA PHE A 40 -0.38 8.67 -1.83
C PHE A 40 0.08 7.68 -0.77
N LEU A 41 1.31 7.21 -0.94
CA LEU A 41 1.96 6.21 -0.09
C LEU A 41 3.14 6.86 0.62
N PHE A 42 3.54 6.28 1.74
CA PHE A 42 4.76 6.67 2.44
C PHE A 42 5.67 5.46 2.55
N ASP A 43 6.91 5.63 2.12
CA ASP A 43 7.97 4.64 2.35
C ASP A 43 8.49 4.69 3.80
N GLU A 44 9.46 3.82 4.11
CA GLU A 44 10.08 3.74 5.44
C GLU A 44 10.80 5.03 5.86
N GLU A 45 11.34 5.77 4.87
CA GLU A 45 11.98 7.08 5.06
C GLU A 45 10.97 8.24 5.18
N ARG A 46 9.67 7.92 5.20
CA ARG A 46 8.54 8.87 5.26
C ARG A 46 8.45 9.80 4.05
N ARG A 47 9.08 9.45 2.93
CA ARG A 47 8.90 10.18 1.67
C ARG A 47 7.53 9.86 1.09
N THR A 48 6.88 10.89 0.55
CA THR A 48 5.61 10.74 -0.13
C THR A 48 5.84 10.19 -1.54
N LEU A 49 5.22 9.05 -1.82
CA LEU A 49 5.20 8.42 -3.13
C LEU A 49 3.80 8.57 -3.72
N LYS A 50 3.72 8.91 -4.99
CA LYS A 50 2.49 8.77 -5.78
C LYS A 50 2.45 7.36 -6.34
N GLY A 51 1.42 6.60 -5.98
CA GLY A 51 1.23 5.22 -6.37
C GLY A 51 0.05 5.08 -7.33
N ASP A 52 0.32 4.55 -8.52
CA ASP A 52 -0.71 4.10 -9.45
C ASP A 52 -0.99 2.62 -9.15
N TYR A 53 -2.23 2.31 -8.79
CA TYR A 53 -2.64 0.95 -8.45
C TYR A 53 -2.55 0.04 -9.68
N VAL A 54 -1.95 -1.15 -9.53
CA VAL A 54 -1.81 -2.13 -10.62
C VAL A 54 -2.70 -3.33 -10.37
N SER A 55 -2.53 -3.99 -9.22
CA SER A 55 -3.26 -5.21 -8.87
C SER A 55 -3.16 -5.52 -7.39
N HIS A 56 -3.91 -6.51 -6.94
CA HIS A 56 -3.71 -7.10 -5.62
C HIS A 56 -3.90 -8.61 -5.66
N SER A 57 -3.26 -9.29 -4.73
CA SER A 57 -3.52 -10.70 -4.44
C SER A 57 -3.82 -10.88 -2.96
N VAL A 58 -4.52 -11.97 -2.64
CA VAL A 58 -4.90 -12.30 -1.27
C VAL A 58 -4.50 -13.74 -0.99
N TYR A 59 -3.80 -13.96 0.10
CA TYR A 59 -3.38 -15.29 0.54
C TYR A 59 -3.44 -15.42 2.07
N MET A 60 -3.38 -16.65 2.56
CA MET A 60 -3.34 -16.96 3.99
C MET A 60 -1.90 -17.30 4.39
N GLU A 61 -1.43 -16.71 5.49
CA GLU A 61 -0.14 -16.98 6.12
C GLU A 61 -0.40 -17.34 7.59
N ALA A 62 -0.26 -18.63 7.93
CA ALA A 62 -0.77 -19.20 9.18
C ALA A 62 -2.25 -18.78 9.41
N ASP A 63 -2.51 -17.94 10.43
CA ASP A 63 -3.85 -17.43 10.77
C ASP A 63 -4.08 -15.95 10.36
N THR A 64 -3.23 -15.43 9.46
CA THR A 64 -3.31 -14.06 8.96
C THR A 64 -3.66 -14.02 7.49
N LYS A 65 -4.73 -13.29 7.16
CA LYS A 65 -5.11 -13.02 5.77
C LYS A 65 -4.28 -11.84 5.27
N VAL A 66 -3.41 -12.09 4.30
CA VAL A 66 -2.49 -11.12 3.72
C VAL A 66 -3.05 -10.59 2.41
N TYR A 67 -3.11 -9.27 2.29
CA TYR A 67 -3.47 -8.54 1.08
C TYR A 67 -2.19 -7.90 0.54
N LYS A 68 -1.72 -8.40 -0.59
CA LYS A 68 -0.55 -7.85 -1.28
C LYS A 68 -1.03 -6.93 -2.38
N ALA A 69 -0.94 -5.61 -2.16
CA ALA A 69 -1.29 -4.58 -3.12
C ALA A 69 -0.04 -4.12 -3.88
N VAL A 70 -0.12 -4.10 -5.20
CA VAL A 70 0.99 -3.73 -6.09
C VAL A 70 0.71 -2.37 -6.69
N PHE A 71 1.65 -1.45 -6.50
CA PHE A 71 1.58 -0.09 -7.01
C PHE A 71 2.81 0.24 -7.85
N LYS A 72 2.60 0.90 -8.99
CA LYS A 72 3.68 1.59 -9.69
C LYS A 72 3.89 2.92 -8.97
N VAL A 73 5.03 3.05 -8.30
CA VAL A 73 5.32 4.22 -7.48
C VAL A 73 6.31 5.15 -8.14
N LYS A 74 6.12 6.45 -7.92
CA LYS A 74 7.08 7.50 -8.23
C LYS A 74 7.16 8.46 -7.05
N LEU A 75 8.29 9.13 -6.88
CA LEU A 75 8.40 10.18 -5.88
C LEU A 75 7.37 11.27 -6.18
N SER A 76 6.59 11.65 -5.17
CA SER A 76 5.61 12.72 -5.31
C SER A 76 6.32 14.07 -5.38
N GLU A 77 5.86 14.97 -6.24
CA GLU A 77 6.30 16.38 -6.25
C GLU A 77 5.89 17.10 -4.96
N ILE A 78 4.83 16.62 -4.31
CA ILE A 78 4.38 17.07 -3.00
C ILE A 78 4.93 16.12 -1.94
N GLN A 79 5.84 16.62 -1.11
CA GLN A 79 6.34 15.90 0.08
C GLN A 79 5.65 16.41 1.33
N ALA A 80 5.12 15.49 2.14
CA ALA A 80 4.56 15.85 3.44
C ALA A 80 5.67 16.45 4.33
N ARG A 81 5.38 17.58 4.97
CA ARG A 81 6.30 18.17 5.97
C ARG A 81 6.34 17.25 7.18
N ILE A 82 7.52 16.72 7.49
CA ILE A 82 7.75 15.97 8.73
C ILE A 82 7.83 17.00 9.86
N SER A 83 6.79 17.10 10.69
CA SER A 83 6.90 17.84 11.96
C SER A 83 7.81 17.06 12.90
N LYS A 84 8.77 17.77 13.51
CA LYS A 84 9.59 17.26 14.61
C LYS A 84 8.77 17.10 15.87
#